data_AF-A0AAN9A0R1-F1
#
_entry.id   AF-A0AAN9A0R1-F1
#
_cell.length_a   1.000
_cell.length_b   1.000
_cell.length_c   1.000
_cell.angle_alpha   90.00
_cell.angle_beta   90.00
_cell.angle_gamma   90.00
#
_symmetry.space_group_name_H-M   'P 1'
#
loop_
_entity.id
_entity.type
_entity.pdbx_description
1 polymer ?
#
loop_
_entity_poly.entity_id
_entity_poly.type
_entity_poly.pdbx_seq_one_letter_code
_entity_poly.pdbx_strand_id
1 'polypeptide(L)'
;RVKWTGEQMDVFAIEVRRLAGLAGFIGAALEKIVKLTFVNGFPEHISVALQQIPDIGTISMSTLIPKARILATKQVPEVAIVAVRGAGIVRPTGTGSGSGSSLSFRGK
;
A
#
# COMPACT_ATOMS: atom_id res chain seq x y z
N ARG A 1 -17.37 0.52 10.53
CA ARG A 1 -16.32 1.54 10.26
C ARG A 1 -15.44 0.97 9.16
N VAL A 2 -15.26 1.68 8.05
CA VAL A 2 -14.37 1.23 6.96
C VAL A 2 -12.95 1.26 7.50
N LYS A 3 -12.23 0.14 7.38
CA LYS A 3 -10.83 0.02 7.80
C LYS A 3 -10.01 -0.36 6.58
N TRP A 4 -8.82 0.21 6.48
CA TRP A 4 -7.85 -0.17 5.47
C TRP A 4 -7.36 -1.59 5.72
N THR A 5 -7.35 -2.43 4.68
CA THR A 5 -7.04 -3.87 4.79
C THR A 5 -5.76 -4.31 4.08
N GLY A 6 -4.94 -3.35 3.64
CA GLY A 6 -3.73 -3.64 2.86
C GLY A 6 -3.85 -3.32 1.37
N GLU A 7 -5.02 -2.86 0.91
CA GLU A 7 -5.22 -2.43 -0.48
C GLU A 7 -4.41 -1.17 -0.84
N GLN A 8 -4.36 -0.80 -2.11
CA GLN A 8 -3.72 0.46 -2.51
C GLN A 8 -4.45 1.65 -1.89
N MET A 9 -3.69 2.63 -1.39
CA MET A 9 -4.22 3.83 -0.72
C MET A 9 -5.23 4.61 -1.57
N ASP A 10 -5.01 4.62 -2.89
CA ASP A 10 -5.91 5.23 -3.85
C ASP A 10 -7.26 4.50 -3.93
N VAL A 11 -7.24 3.17 -3.88
CA VAL A 11 -8.44 2.33 -3.88
C VAL A 11 -9.24 2.55 -2.61
N PHE A 12 -8.57 2.61 -1.46
CA PHE A 12 -9.20 2.92 -0.18
C PHE A 12 -9.85 4.32 -0.20
N ALA A 13 -9.15 5.34 -0.72
CA ALA A 13 -9.68 6.70 -0.84
C ALA A 13 -10.90 6.77 -1.77
N ILE A 14 -10.89 6.00 -2.88
CA ILE A 14 -12.02 5.92 -3.81
C ILE A 14 -13.23 5.28 -3.12
N GLU A 15 -13.04 4.19 -2.38
CA GLU A 15 -14.14 3.50 -1.70
C GLU A 15 -14.75 4.37 -0.60
N VAL A 16 -13.91 5.05 0.19
CA VAL A 16 -14.38 6.01 1.20
C VAL A 16 -15.19 7.14 0.54
N ARG A 17 -14.75 7.67 -0.60
CA ARG A 17 -15.49 8.69 -1.35
C ARG A 17 -16.81 8.16 -1.89
N ARG A 18 -16.84 6.94 -2.40
CA ARG A 18 -18.06 6.28 -2.88
C ARG A 18 -19.07 6.14 -1.75
N LEU A 19 -18.64 5.64 -0.58
CA LEU A 19 -19.51 5.44 0.58
C LEU A 19 -20.03 6.77 1.15
N ALA A 20 -19.18 7.79 1.22
CA ALA A 20 -19.61 9.12 1.66
C ALA A 20 -20.60 9.76 0.66
N GLY A 21 -20.41 9.54 -0.64
CA GLY A 21 -21.38 9.95 -1.66
C GLY A 21 -22.73 9.23 -1.52
N LEU A 22 -22.71 7.91 -1.26
CA LEU A 22 -23.93 7.13 -0.98
C LEU A 22 -24.65 7.56 0.31
N ALA A 23 -23.91 8.06 1.29
CA ALA A 23 -24.47 8.64 2.51
C ALA A 23 -25.08 10.05 2.29
N GLY A 24 -25.03 10.59 1.07
CA GLY A 24 -25.62 11.88 0.72
C GLY A 24 -24.69 13.08 0.90
N PHE A 25 -23.39 12.87 1.18
CA PHE A 25 -22.44 13.97 1.28
C PHE A 25 -22.00 14.45 -0.11
N ILE A 26 -22.04 15.76 -0.31
CA ILE A 26 -21.65 16.42 -1.58
C ILE A 26 -20.72 17.62 -1.33
N GLY A 27 -19.97 18.00 -2.37
CA GLY A 27 -19.09 19.18 -2.35
C GLY A 27 -18.06 19.17 -1.22
N ALA A 28 -17.90 20.29 -0.53
CA ALA A 28 -16.91 20.43 0.55
C ALA A 28 -17.17 19.52 1.76
N ALA A 29 -18.43 19.14 2.02
CA ALA A 29 -18.76 18.21 3.10
C ALA A 29 -18.27 16.79 2.79
N LEU A 30 -18.40 16.37 1.53
CA LEU A 30 -17.85 15.10 1.05
C LEU A 30 -16.35 15.05 1.27
N GLU A 31 -15.61 16.08 0.86
CA GLU A 31 -14.15 16.10 1.02
C GLU A 31 -13.70 16.04 2.47
N LYS A 32 -14.38 16.76 3.38
CA LYS A 32 -14.08 16.72 4.82
C LYS A 32 -14.29 15.34 5.41
N ILE A 33 -15.38 14.67 5.05
CA ILE A 33 -15.71 13.35 5.58
C ILE A 33 -14.80 12.28 5.00
N VAL A 34 -14.48 12.37 3.71
CA VAL A 34 -13.52 11.49 3.06
C VAL A 34 -12.17 11.61 3.74
N LYS A 35 -11.69 12.83 3.97
CA LYS A 35 -10.42 13.06 4.68
C LYS A 35 -10.45 12.50 6.10
N LEU A 36 -11.50 12.79 6.87
CA LEU A 36 -11.64 12.32 8.25
C LEU A 36 -11.66 10.80 8.32
N THR A 37 -12.40 10.16 7.42
CA THR A 37 -12.53 8.71 7.35
C THR A 37 -11.24 8.07 6.85
N PHE A 38 -10.53 8.72 5.94
CA PHE A 38 -9.23 8.26 5.46
C PHE A 38 -8.20 8.26 6.58
N VAL A 39 -8.04 9.35 7.34
CA VAL A 39 -7.07 9.43 8.44
C VAL A 39 -7.37 8.44 9.58
N ASN A 40 -8.66 8.26 9.93
CA ASN A 40 -9.09 7.33 10.97
C ASN A 40 -9.30 5.89 10.48
N GLY A 41 -9.19 5.66 9.17
CA GLY A 41 -9.40 4.36 8.55
C GLY A 41 -8.19 3.44 8.66
N PHE A 42 -7.04 3.98 9.06
CA PHE A 42 -5.79 3.24 9.21
C PHE A 42 -5.63 2.62 10.60
N PRO A 43 -4.71 1.66 10.77
CA PRO A 43 -4.23 1.23 12.07
C PRO A 43 -3.71 2.42 12.90
N GLU A 44 -3.86 2.34 14.22
CA GLU A 44 -3.64 3.44 15.15
C GLU A 44 -2.26 4.11 15.00
N HIS A 45 -1.21 3.32 14.76
CA HIS A 45 0.13 3.84 14.54
C HIS A 45 0.28 4.70 13.28
N ILE A 46 -0.43 4.39 12.19
CA ILE A 46 -0.45 5.20 10.96
C ILE A 46 -1.34 6.42 11.16
N SER A 47 -2.50 6.24 11.80
CA SER A 47 -3.41 7.35 12.12
C SER A 47 -2.74 8.41 12.97
N VAL A 48 -2.02 8.03 14.02
CA VAL A 48 -1.25 8.95 14.87
C VAL A 48 -0.17 9.67 14.05
N ALA A 49 0.58 8.94 13.21
CA ALA A 49 1.60 9.54 12.36
C ALA A 49 1.02 10.53 11.32
N LEU A 50 -0.18 10.25 10.79
CA LEU A 50 -0.89 11.14 9.88
C LEU A 50 -1.45 12.38 10.60
N GLN A 51 -1.91 12.23 11.85
CA GLN A 51 -2.39 13.34 12.68
C GLN A 51 -1.26 14.28 13.11
N GLN A 52 -0.02 13.78 13.18
CA GLN A 52 1.17 14.60 13.45
C GLN A 52 1.59 15.48 12.27
N ILE A 53 0.97 15.34 11.10
CA ILE A 53 1.27 16.21 9.96
C ILE A 53 0.69 17.62 10.25
N PRO A 54 1.52 18.67 10.22
CA PRO A 54 1.03 20.04 10.37
C PRO A 54 0.03 20.34 9.27
N ASP A 55 -1.04 21.07 9.60
CA ASP A 55 -2.07 21.50 8.65
C ASP A 55 -2.85 20.35 7.98
N ILE A 56 -2.93 19.17 8.61
CA ILE A 56 -3.72 18.02 8.14
C ILE A 56 -5.15 18.39 7.69
N GLY A 57 -5.77 19.35 8.38
CA GLY A 57 -7.11 19.88 8.09
C GLY A 57 -7.22 20.59 6.74
N THR A 58 -6.16 21.24 6.26
CA THR A 58 -6.17 22.06 5.03
C THR A 58 -5.48 21.38 3.84
N ILE A 59 -4.63 20.37 4.07
CA ILE A 59 -3.91 19.65 3.02
C ILE A 59 -4.86 18.85 2.09
N SER A 60 -4.64 18.84 0.78
CA SER A 60 -5.49 18.08 -0.15
C SER A 60 -5.28 16.56 -0.05
N MET A 61 -6.27 15.77 -0.48
CA MET A 61 -6.16 14.31 -0.54
C MET A 61 -4.96 13.84 -1.40
N SER A 62 -4.64 14.58 -2.47
CA SER A 62 -3.52 14.29 -3.36
C SER A 62 -2.15 14.35 -2.67
N THR A 63 -2.02 15.15 -1.61
CA THR A 63 -0.80 15.21 -0.78
C THR A 63 -0.86 14.22 0.39
N LEU A 64 -2.06 13.87 0.85
CA LEU A 64 -2.26 12.93 1.96
C LEU A 64 -2.00 11.48 1.59
N ILE A 65 -2.49 11.05 0.43
CA ILE A 65 -2.32 9.69 -0.08
C ILE A 65 -0.84 9.28 -0.18
N PRO A 66 0.06 10.06 -0.83
CA PRO A 66 1.47 9.67 -0.91
C PRO A 66 2.16 9.68 0.45
N LYS A 67 1.78 10.56 1.38
CA LYS A 67 2.31 10.53 2.75
C LYS A 67 1.87 9.29 3.51
N ALA A 68 0.59 8.94 3.45
CA ALA A 68 0.06 7.70 4.03
C ALA A 68 0.75 6.46 3.44
N ARG A 69 0.99 6.46 2.13
CA ARG A 69 1.74 5.40 1.44
C ARG A 69 3.15 5.25 2.01
N ILE A 70 3.90 6.33 2.17
CA ILE A 70 5.27 6.31 2.73
C ILE A 70 5.27 5.80 4.17
N LEU A 71 4.28 6.20 4.98
CA LEU A 71 4.17 5.73 6.37
C LEU A 71 3.87 4.24 6.44
N ALA A 72 2.98 3.74 5.56
CA ALA A 72 2.68 2.33 5.45
C ALA A 72 3.91 1.51 4.97
N THR A 73 4.67 1.97 3.97
CA THR A 73 5.87 1.25 3.51
C THR A 73 7.04 1.33 4.47
N LYS A 74 7.20 2.40 5.24
CA LYS A 74 8.26 2.51 6.27
C LYS A 74 8.06 1.53 7.44
N GLN A 75 6.86 0.99 7.62
CA GLN A 75 6.51 0.14 8.76
C GLN A 75 6.18 -1.31 8.39
N VAL A 76 6.20 -1.66 7.10
CA VAL A 76 6.21 -3.07 6.69
C VAL A 76 7.68 -3.50 6.62
N PRO A 77 8.25 -4.18 7.64
CA PRO A 77 9.33 -5.10 7.35
C PRO A 77 8.75 -6.15 6.41
N GLU A 78 9.12 -6.06 5.13
CA GLU A 78 9.19 -7.15 4.16
C GLU A 78 8.26 -8.36 4.40
N VAL A 79 6.94 -8.16 4.37
CA VAL A 79 6.02 -9.28 4.17
C VAL A 79 4.93 -8.85 3.19
N ALA A 80 5.00 -9.47 2.01
CA ALA A 80 3.96 -9.56 1.00
C ALA A 80 3.55 -8.26 0.28
N ILE A 81 4.33 -7.89 -0.74
CA ILE A 81 3.76 -7.31 -1.96
C ILE A 81 3.87 -8.36 -3.06
N VAL A 82 3.05 -9.41 -2.95
CA VAL A 82 2.71 -10.28 -4.08
C VAL A 82 1.22 -10.08 -4.34
N ALA A 83 0.91 -9.87 -5.63
CA ALA A 83 -0.39 -9.78 -6.30
C ALA A 83 -1.01 -8.37 -6.41
N VAL A 84 -1.40 -7.85 -7.59
CA VAL A 84 -1.43 -8.39 -8.97
C VAL A 84 -1.54 -7.18 -9.91
N ARG A 85 -0.65 -7.10 -10.92
CA ARG A 85 -0.98 -6.57 -12.26
C ARG A 85 0.11 -6.97 -13.25
N GLY A 86 -0.23 -7.94 -14.10
CA GLY A 86 0.34 -8.09 -15.44
C GLY A 86 1.64 -8.90 -15.56
N ALA A 87 1.49 -10.12 -16.06
CA ALA A 87 2.41 -10.80 -16.99
C ALA A 87 3.91 -10.87 -16.63
N GLY A 88 4.35 -12.09 -16.29
CA GLY A 88 5.76 -12.46 -16.37
C GLY A 88 6.18 -13.40 -15.25
N ILE A 89 6.02 -14.70 -15.45
CA ILE A 89 6.73 -15.69 -14.66
C ILE A 89 8.22 -15.56 -15.00
N VAL A 90 9.01 -15.01 -14.09
CA VAL A 90 10.46 -15.25 -14.07
C VAL A 90 10.85 -15.61 -12.64
N ARG A 91 11.08 -16.90 -12.41
CA ARG A 91 11.65 -17.44 -11.17
C ARG A 91 13.07 -16.85 -11.00
N PRO A 92 13.42 -16.29 -9.83
CA PRO A 92 14.81 -16.10 -9.48
C PRO A 92 15.39 -17.44 -8.98
N THR A 93 16.15 -18.14 -9.82
CA THR A 93 17.13 -19.11 -9.32
C THR A 93 18.43 -18.36 -9.06
N GLY A 94 18.65 -17.99 -7.79
CA GLY A 94 19.94 -17.54 -7.31
C GLY A 94 20.97 -18.66 -7.44
N THR A 95 21.94 -18.42 -8.31
CA THR A 95 23.39 -18.53 -8.05
C THR A 95 23.84 -19.45 -6.91
N GLY A 96 24.35 -20.63 -7.28
CA GLY A 96 25.27 -21.43 -6.49
C GLY A 96 26.51 -21.76 -7.32
N SER A 97 27.56 -20.95 -7.13
CA SER A 97 28.92 -21.21 -7.59
C SER A 97 29.54 -22.34 -6.76
N GLY A 98 30.18 -23.30 -7.41
CA GLY A 98 30.90 -24.42 -6.81
C GLY A 98 31.18 -25.48 -7.89
N SER A 99 32.25 -25.33 -8.67
CA SER A 99 33.57 -25.92 -8.42
C SER A 99 33.56 -27.45 -8.37
N GLY A 100 34.13 -28.05 -9.41
CA GLY A 100 34.80 -29.36 -9.36
C GLY A 100 33.93 -30.61 -9.48
N SER A 101 33.98 -31.26 -10.65
CA SER A 101 34.70 -32.54 -10.78
C SER A 101 34.48 -33.17 -12.15
N SER A 102 35.59 -33.39 -12.84
CA SER A 102 35.74 -34.20 -14.05
C SER A 102 35.16 -35.60 -13.87
N LEU A 103 34.43 -36.10 -14.87
CA LEU A 103 34.28 -37.54 -15.09
C LEU A 103 34.35 -37.84 -16.59
N SER A 104 35.44 -38.51 -16.95
CA SER A 104 35.76 -39.05 -18.27
C SER A 104 34.75 -40.12 -18.69
N PHE A 105 34.28 -40.05 -19.94
CA PHE A 105 33.64 -41.20 -20.58
C PHE A 105 34.72 -42.09 -21.19
N ARG A 106 34.89 -43.29 -20.60
CA ARG A 106 35.65 -44.42 -21.16
C ARG A 106 34.68 -45.57 -21.35
N GLY A 107 34.77 -46.21 -22.53
CA GLY A 107 33.73 -47.06 -23.09
C GLY A 107 33.55 -48.45 -22.49
N LYS A 108 32.69 -49.20 -23.17
CA LYS A 108 32.77 -50.63 -23.45
C LYS A 108 31.96 -50.89 -24.72
#